data_AF-A0A2A2HVV6-F1
#
_entry.id   AF-A0A2A2HVV6-F1
#
_cell.length_a   1.000
_cell.length_b   1.000
_cell.length_c   1.000
_cell.angle_alpha   90.00
_cell.angle_beta   90.00
_cell.angle_gamma   90.00
#
_symmetry.space_group_name_H-M   'P 1'
#
loop_
_entity.id
_entity.type
_entity.pdbx_description
1 polymer ?
#
loop_
_entity_poly.entity_id
_entity_poly.type
_entity_poly.pdbx_seq_one_letter_code
_entity_poly.pdbx_strand_id
1 'polypeptide(L)'
;MKFGKIILFSLAVTILISSTAIAEEVKVIRTLSTTEPAANSEFSVTLNVSGTNVAGIVESIPEGFSYIGTSHPETQTSQSKQKIFFSVIGETEITYRVKAPLSGGGAFTGTWYDPLDKTEGVIANTDVIVKSNYSSKSEAQPQEPESKSTPFLSTVAMIAIIGLSAYCLRDY
;
A
#
# COMPACT_ATOMS: atom_id res chain seq x y z
N MET A 1 -24.74 41.87 53.66
CA MET A 1 -24.34 42.07 52.24
C MET A 1 -22.87 41.72 51.90
N LYS A 2 -21.97 41.45 52.86
CA LYS A 2 -20.55 41.14 52.61
C LYS A 2 -20.29 39.66 52.22
N PHE A 3 -21.02 38.71 52.80
CA PHE A 3 -20.86 37.27 52.51
C PHE A 3 -21.28 36.88 51.08
N GLY A 4 -22.37 37.43 50.56
CA GLY A 4 -22.83 37.15 49.19
C GLY A 4 -21.83 37.60 48.11
N LYS A 5 -21.13 38.72 48.33
CA LYS A 5 -20.07 39.22 47.43
C LYS A 5 -18.82 38.35 47.42
N ILE A 6 -18.47 37.73 48.56
CA ILE A 6 -17.33 36.81 48.68
C ILE A 6 -17.65 35.48 47.97
N ILE A 7 -18.88 34.96 48.12
CA ILE A 7 -19.33 33.75 47.41
C ILE A 7 -19.41 33.99 45.90
N LEU A 8 -19.92 35.16 45.46
CA LEU A 8 -19.96 35.52 44.03
C LEU A 8 -18.55 35.65 43.42
N PHE A 9 -17.60 36.25 44.15
CA PHE A 9 -16.20 36.35 43.70
C PHE A 9 -15.51 34.99 43.66
N SER A 10 -15.74 34.14 44.66
CA SER A 10 -15.19 32.77 44.70
C SER A 10 -15.67 31.91 43.54
N LEU A 11 -16.95 32.03 43.16
CA LEU A 11 -17.52 31.28 42.04
C LEU A 11 -17.06 31.82 40.68
N ALA A 12 -16.82 33.14 40.57
CA ALA A 12 -16.27 33.75 39.36
C ALA A 12 -14.79 33.36 39.13
N VAL A 13 -14.00 33.19 40.19
CA VAL A 13 -12.59 32.80 40.09
C VAL A 13 -12.41 31.33 39.70
N THR A 14 -13.30 30.41 40.12
CA THR A 14 -13.20 28.99 39.73
C THR A 14 -13.58 28.74 38.26
N ILE A 15 -14.44 29.57 37.65
CA ILE A 15 -14.82 29.46 36.23
C ILE A 15 -13.67 29.93 35.29
N LEU A 16 -12.73 30.73 35.79
CA LEU A 16 -11.62 31.29 34.99
C LEU A 16 -10.40 30.35 34.85
N ILE A 17 -10.35 29.22 35.56
CA ILE A 17 -9.19 28.31 35.58
C ILE A 17 -9.47 26.99 34.82
N SER A 18 -10.58 26.87 34.11
CA SER A 18 -10.75 25.77 33.15
C SER A 18 -9.87 26.02 31.92
N SER A 19 -8.57 25.74 32.05
CA SER A 19 -7.67 25.57 30.92
C SER A 19 -8.18 24.37 30.12
N THR A 20 -8.76 24.63 28.95
CA THR A 20 -9.01 23.57 27.97
C THR A 20 -7.66 23.05 27.51
N ALA A 21 -7.24 21.90 28.02
CA ALA A 21 -6.12 21.18 27.43
C ALA A 21 -6.51 20.86 25.99
N ILE A 22 -5.79 21.44 25.03
CA ILE A 22 -5.91 21.05 23.63
C ILE A 22 -5.20 19.69 23.56
N ALA A 23 -5.97 18.61 23.58
CA ALA A 23 -5.45 17.30 23.24
C ALA A 23 -5.03 17.36 21.76
N GLU A 24 -3.75 17.14 21.50
CA GLU A 24 -3.27 16.96 20.14
C GLU A 24 -3.83 15.64 19.61
N GLU A 25 -4.49 15.67 18.46
CA GLU A 25 -5.06 14.47 17.85
C GLU A 25 -3.94 13.51 17.46
N VAL A 26 -4.04 12.25 17.90
CA VAL A 26 -3.09 11.20 17.53
C VAL A 26 -3.13 10.98 16.02
N LYS A 27 -1.96 11.03 15.38
CA LYS A 27 -1.84 10.84 13.94
C LYS A 27 -0.62 9.99 13.59
N VAL A 28 -0.86 9.01 12.73
CA VAL A 28 0.17 8.18 12.10
C VAL A 28 0.11 8.36 10.59
N ILE A 29 1.20 8.86 9.99
CA ILE A 29 1.30 9.11 8.54
C ILE A 29 2.32 8.15 7.93
N ARG A 30 1.90 7.41 6.89
CA ARG A 30 2.78 6.55 6.09
C ARG A 30 3.33 7.29 4.87
N THR A 31 4.62 7.11 4.61
CA THR A 31 5.29 7.55 3.39
C THR A 31 6.18 6.43 2.84
N LEU A 32 6.26 6.31 1.52
CA LEU A 32 7.11 5.35 0.82
C LEU A 32 8.25 6.12 0.14
N SER A 33 9.46 5.56 0.13
CA SER A 33 10.57 6.14 -0.64
C SER A 33 10.32 6.09 -2.15
N THR A 34 9.46 5.19 -2.61
CA THR A 34 8.91 5.13 -3.97
C THR A 34 7.58 4.38 -3.97
N THR A 35 6.58 4.87 -4.71
CA THR A 35 5.34 4.12 -4.99
C THR A 35 5.49 3.18 -6.17
N GLU A 36 6.64 3.24 -6.86
CA GLU A 36 6.95 2.46 -8.04
C GLU A 36 8.33 1.78 -7.91
N PRO A 37 8.49 0.77 -7.03
CA PRO A 37 9.75 0.05 -6.89
C PRO A 37 10.04 -0.79 -8.14
N ALA A 38 11.34 -1.00 -8.44
CA ALA A 38 11.73 -1.96 -9.46
C ALA A 38 11.48 -3.40 -8.98
N ALA A 39 11.30 -4.32 -9.91
CA ALA A 39 11.12 -5.74 -9.60
C ALA A 39 12.26 -6.27 -8.71
N ASN A 40 11.92 -6.99 -7.64
CA ASN A 40 12.85 -7.54 -6.64
C ASN A 40 13.73 -6.52 -5.90
N SER A 41 13.46 -5.21 -6.03
CA SER A 41 14.19 -4.18 -5.29
C SER A 41 13.63 -3.96 -3.90
N GLU A 42 14.47 -3.45 -3.00
CA GLU A 42 14.08 -2.98 -1.68
C GLU A 42 13.76 -1.48 -1.70
N PHE A 43 12.78 -1.08 -0.90
CA PHE A 43 12.43 0.31 -0.65
C PHE A 43 12.02 0.50 0.82
N SER A 44 12.06 1.76 1.27
CA SER A 44 11.75 2.11 2.65
C SER A 44 10.31 2.58 2.78
N VAL A 45 9.69 2.24 3.90
CA VAL A 45 8.43 2.76 4.38
C VAL A 45 8.68 3.44 5.72
N THR A 46 8.20 4.68 5.85
CA THR A 46 8.37 5.50 7.05
C THR A 46 7.00 5.86 7.62
N LEU A 47 6.81 5.58 8.91
CA LEU A 47 5.65 5.99 9.70
C LEU A 47 6.05 7.14 10.61
N ASN A 48 5.38 8.28 10.48
CA ASN A 48 5.51 9.41 11.39
C ASN A 48 4.38 9.38 12.41
N VAL A 49 4.72 9.45 13.70
CA VAL A 49 3.78 9.35 14.83
C VAL A 49 3.77 10.68 15.58
N SER A 50 2.57 11.19 15.86
CA SER A 50 2.34 12.47 16.53
C SER A 50 1.07 12.42 17.38
N GLY A 51 0.92 13.36 18.32
CA GLY A 51 -0.21 13.42 19.24
C GLY A 51 -0.19 12.39 20.39
N THR A 52 0.79 11.48 20.41
CA THR A 52 1.01 10.54 21.52
C THR A 52 2.48 10.19 21.69
N ASN A 53 2.86 9.77 22.91
CA ASN A 53 4.17 9.21 23.21
C ASN A 53 4.16 7.68 23.26
N VAL A 54 2.99 7.04 23.24
CA VAL A 54 2.88 5.57 23.28
C VAL A 54 1.80 5.13 22.30
N ALA A 55 2.13 4.19 21.42
CA ALA A 55 1.15 3.63 20.49
C ALA A 55 1.48 2.18 20.12
N GLY A 56 0.46 1.35 19.92
CA GLY A 56 0.57 0.11 19.18
C GLY A 56 0.20 0.34 17.72
N ILE A 57 1.07 -0.01 16.77
CA ILE A 57 0.79 0.13 15.33
C ILE A 57 0.82 -1.25 14.69
N VAL A 58 -0.20 -1.57 13.90
CA VAL A 58 -0.25 -2.77 13.06
C VAL A 58 -0.25 -2.35 11.59
N GLU A 59 0.85 -2.62 10.90
CA GLU A 59 0.97 -2.48 9.46
C GLU A 59 0.61 -3.78 8.75
N SER A 60 -0.05 -3.69 7.61
CA SER A 60 -0.25 -4.79 6.68
C SER A 60 0.41 -4.42 5.35
N ILE A 61 1.38 -5.24 4.96
CA ILE A 61 2.08 -5.16 3.67
C ILE A 61 1.17 -5.77 2.60
N PRO A 62 1.16 -5.25 1.35
CA PRO A 62 0.43 -5.88 0.26
C PRO A 62 0.96 -7.29 -0.05
N GLU A 63 0.08 -8.17 -0.53
CA GLU A 63 0.44 -9.52 -0.95
C GLU A 63 1.58 -9.52 -1.99
N GLY A 64 2.49 -10.50 -1.89
CA GLY A 64 3.67 -10.62 -2.75
C GLY A 64 4.86 -9.71 -2.37
N PHE A 65 4.63 -8.60 -1.67
CA PHE A 65 5.71 -7.82 -1.06
C PHE A 65 6.23 -8.54 0.19
N SER A 66 7.49 -8.34 0.56
CA SER A 66 8.10 -9.02 1.71
C SER A 66 8.74 -8.05 2.68
N TYR A 67 8.46 -8.20 3.97
CA TYR A 67 9.18 -7.50 5.02
C TYR A 67 10.65 -7.95 5.06
N ILE A 68 11.58 -7.00 5.05
CA ILE A 68 13.02 -7.27 5.12
C ILE A 68 13.59 -6.98 6.51
N GLY A 69 13.09 -5.94 7.17
CA GLY A 69 13.57 -5.57 8.49
C GLY A 69 13.32 -4.10 8.83
N THR A 70 13.67 -3.71 10.04
CA THR A 70 13.54 -2.35 10.56
C THR A 70 14.76 -2.02 11.42
N SER A 71 15.02 -0.73 11.63
CA SER A 71 15.93 -0.27 12.69
C SER A 71 15.24 -0.09 14.04
N HIS A 72 13.92 -0.26 14.10
CA HIS A 72 13.15 -0.23 15.33
C HIS A 72 13.58 -1.36 16.29
N PRO A 73 13.58 -1.15 17.61
CA PRO A 73 14.01 -2.19 18.56
C PRO A 73 13.29 -3.53 18.36
N GLU A 74 14.05 -4.62 18.33
CA GLU A 74 13.50 -5.98 18.12
C GLU A 74 12.52 -6.38 19.22
N THR A 75 12.75 -5.96 20.46
CA THR A 75 11.85 -6.21 21.60
C THR A 75 10.52 -5.45 21.49
N GLN A 76 10.45 -4.46 20.60
CA GLN A 76 9.28 -3.63 20.35
C GLN A 76 8.70 -3.85 18.95
N THR A 77 9.16 -4.90 18.24
CA THR A 77 8.73 -5.23 16.88
C THR A 77 8.35 -6.70 16.80
N SER A 78 7.24 -7.02 16.17
CA SER A 78 6.87 -8.40 15.85
C SER A 78 6.36 -8.50 14.43
N GLN A 79 6.66 -9.59 13.74
CA GLN A 79 6.18 -9.83 12.39
C GLN A 79 5.48 -11.19 12.32
N SER A 80 4.32 -11.20 11.68
CA SER A 80 3.56 -12.41 11.40
C SER A 80 2.94 -12.32 10.02
N LYS A 81 3.45 -13.12 9.08
CA LYS A 81 3.05 -13.09 7.66
C LYS A 81 3.19 -11.67 7.09
N GLN A 82 2.12 -11.14 6.51
CA GLN A 82 2.06 -9.79 5.95
C GLN A 82 1.84 -8.68 6.98
N LYS A 83 1.76 -9.02 8.28
CA LYS A 83 1.54 -8.03 9.33
C LYS A 83 2.80 -7.75 10.13
N ILE A 84 3.03 -6.48 10.44
CA ILE A 84 4.09 -6.03 11.34
C ILE A 84 3.43 -5.25 12.46
N PHE A 85 3.79 -5.59 13.70
CA PHE A 85 3.42 -4.85 14.88
C PHE A 85 4.63 -4.04 15.38
N PHE A 86 4.40 -2.77 15.68
CA PHE A 86 5.35 -1.89 16.35
C PHE A 86 4.74 -1.39 17.66
N SER A 87 5.50 -1.49 18.75
CA SER A 87 5.22 -0.77 19.99
C SER A 87 6.05 0.51 20.00
N VAL A 88 5.40 1.66 19.98
CA VAL A 88 6.02 2.99 20.03
C VAL A 88 6.08 3.45 21.48
N ILE A 89 7.25 3.88 21.94
CA ILE A 89 7.55 4.46 23.25
C ILE A 89 8.50 5.65 23.05
N GLY A 90 7.91 6.81 22.74
CA GLY A 90 8.62 8.09 22.57
C GLY A 90 9.25 8.29 21.18
N GLU A 91 9.24 7.29 20.31
CA GLU A 91 9.65 7.46 18.92
C GLU A 91 8.59 8.27 18.13
N THR A 92 9.06 9.23 17.35
CA THR A 92 8.22 10.00 16.42
C THR A 92 8.29 9.48 14.99
N GLU A 93 9.25 8.59 14.70
CA GLU A 93 9.47 8.01 13.38
C GLU A 93 9.85 6.53 13.49
N ILE A 94 9.24 5.70 12.64
CA ILE A 94 9.61 4.30 12.43
C ILE A 94 9.91 4.11 10.96
N THR A 95 11.08 3.53 10.63
CA THR A 95 11.43 3.18 9.25
C THR A 95 11.63 1.67 9.13
N TYR A 96 11.00 1.07 8.11
CA TYR A 96 11.17 -0.34 7.78
C TYR A 96 11.37 -0.56 6.28
N ARG A 97 11.96 -1.69 5.92
CA ARG A 97 12.30 -2.06 4.54
C ARG A 97 11.40 -3.17 4.04
N VAL A 98 11.00 -3.02 2.78
CA VAL A 98 10.14 -3.95 2.05
C VAL A 98 10.78 -4.29 0.72
N LYS A 99 10.71 -5.55 0.32
CA LYS A 99 11.11 -6.02 -1.00
C LYS A 99 9.89 -6.20 -1.89
N ALA A 100 9.96 -5.61 -3.08
CA ALA A 100 8.94 -5.74 -4.10
C ALA A 100 8.96 -7.12 -4.77
N PRO A 101 7.80 -7.66 -5.20
CA PRO A 101 7.74 -8.86 -6.03
C PRO A 101 8.29 -8.62 -7.44
N LEU A 102 8.28 -9.66 -8.28
CA LEU A 102 8.63 -9.55 -9.70
C LEU A 102 7.65 -8.64 -10.48
N SER A 103 6.37 -8.67 -10.12
CA SER A 103 5.31 -7.87 -10.74
C SER A 103 4.11 -7.76 -9.78
N GLY A 104 3.18 -6.85 -10.08
CA GLY A 104 1.96 -6.65 -9.28
C GLY A 104 2.00 -5.37 -8.45
N GLY A 105 1.05 -5.24 -7.55
CA GLY A 105 0.87 -4.07 -6.70
C GLY A 105 -0.18 -4.32 -5.64
N GLY A 106 -0.44 -3.32 -4.83
CA GLY A 106 -1.47 -3.34 -3.81
C GLY A 106 -1.35 -2.14 -2.88
N ALA A 107 -2.03 -2.19 -1.75
CA ALA A 107 -2.03 -1.10 -0.78
C ALA A 107 -1.37 -1.53 0.53
N PHE A 108 -0.51 -0.68 1.06
CA PHE A 108 -0.20 -0.70 2.48
C PHE A 108 -1.42 -0.19 3.25
N THR A 109 -1.79 -0.91 4.29
CA THR A 109 -2.89 -0.54 5.20
C THR A 109 -2.43 -0.68 6.64
N GLY A 110 -3.06 -0.01 7.58
CA GLY A 110 -2.71 -0.20 8.97
C GLY A 110 -3.68 0.43 9.94
N THR A 111 -3.49 0.12 11.21
CA THR A 111 -4.23 0.68 12.34
C THR A 111 -3.27 1.06 13.45
N TRP A 112 -3.67 2.02 14.28
CA TRP A 112 -2.96 2.39 15.49
C TRP A 112 -3.91 2.39 16.69
N TYR A 113 -3.36 2.17 17.88
CA TYR A 113 -4.06 2.23 19.16
C TYR A 113 -3.18 2.98 20.17
N ASP A 114 -3.74 4.01 20.81
CA ASP A 114 -3.14 4.70 21.94
C ASP A 114 -3.67 4.10 23.25
N PRO A 115 -2.83 3.44 24.07
CA PRO A 115 -3.25 2.84 25.32
C PRO A 115 -3.53 3.83 26.46
N LEU A 116 -3.01 5.06 26.39
CA LEU A 116 -3.18 6.09 27.42
C LEU A 116 -4.58 6.70 27.32
N ASP A 117 -4.95 7.12 26.11
CA ASP A 117 -6.24 7.75 25.84
C ASP A 117 -7.31 6.75 25.38
N LYS A 118 -6.91 5.48 25.14
CA LYS A 118 -7.77 4.39 24.66
C LYS A 118 -8.47 4.74 23.35
N THR A 119 -7.76 5.45 22.48
CA THR A 119 -8.21 5.82 21.15
C THR A 119 -7.56 4.93 20.12
N GLU A 120 -8.21 4.77 18.98
CA GLU A 120 -7.69 4.01 17.86
C GLU A 120 -8.00 4.71 16.55
N GLY A 121 -7.27 4.35 15.51
CA GLY A 121 -7.50 4.89 14.18
C GLY A 121 -6.93 4.02 13.07
N VAL A 122 -7.28 4.42 11.85
CA VAL A 122 -6.81 3.77 10.63
C VAL A 122 -5.74 4.66 10.00
N ILE A 123 -4.65 4.03 9.55
CA ILE A 123 -3.62 4.69 8.77
C ILE A 123 -4.08 4.68 7.31
N ALA A 124 -4.14 5.86 6.69
CA ALA A 124 -4.59 6.00 5.30
C ALA A 124 -3.85 5.04 4.36
N ASN A 125 -4.58 4.42 3.43
CA ASN A 125 -4.00 3.46 2.49
C ASN A 125 -2.91 4.12 1.63
N THR A 126 -1.88 3.36 1.28
CA THR A 126 -0.83 3.84 0.37
C THR A 126 -0.57 2.81 -0.71
N ASP A 127 -0.95 3.14 -1.94
CA ASP A 127 -0.79 2.24 -3.09
C ASP A 127 0.67 2.16 -3.53
N VAL A 128 1.05 0.96 -3.97
CA VAL A 128 2.37 0.65 -4.54
C VAL A 128 2.19 -0.27 -5.74
N ILE A 129 2.92 -0.02 -6.82
CA ILE A 129 2.91 -0.86 -8.01
C ILE A 129 4.32 -1.08 -8.55
N VAL A 130 4.68 -2.33 -8.82
CA VAL A 130 6.02 -2.64 -9.34
C VAL A 130 6.15 -2.08 -10.74
N LYS A 131 7.25 -1.35 -11.00
CA LYS A 131 7.57 -0.85 -12.34
C LYS A 131 7.63 -2.01 -13.31
N SER A 132 6.74 -1.96 -14.29
CA SER A 132 6.76 -2.93 -15.38
C SER A 132 7.93 -2.58 -16.29
N ASN A 133 8.94 -3.45 -16.35
CA ASN A 133 9.96 -3.39 -17.38
C ASN A 133 9.35 -3.91 -18.69
N TYR A 134 8.33 -3.23 -19.23
CA TYR A 134 8.04 -3.35 -20.65
C TYR A 134 9.17 -2.65 -21.39
N SER A 135 10.31 -3.33 -21.50
CA SER A 135 11.15 -3.15 -22.66
C SER A 135 10.26 -3.55 -23.82
N SER A 136 9.65 -2.55 -24.45
CA SER A 136 9.14 -2.69 -25.81
C SER A 136 10.36 -3.01 -26.66
N LYS A 137 10.78 -4.27 -26.64
CA LYS A 137 11.57 -4.82 -27.72
C LYS A 137 10.58 -4.86 -28.88
N SER A 138 10.45 -3.70 -29.53
CA SER A 138 9.94 -3.61 -30.89
C SER A 138 10.69 -4.68 -31.63
N GLU A 139 10.01 -5.78 -31.90
CA GLU A 139 10.51 -6.85 -32.73
C GLU A 139 10.82 -6.19 -34.06
N ALA A 140 12.11 -6.01 -34.32
CA ALA A 140 12.57 -5.52 -35.61
C ALA A 140 12.07 -6.54 -36.63
N GLN A 141 11.01 -6.16 -37.33
CA GLN A 141 10.56 -6.79 -38.56
C GLN A 141 11.81 -7.07 -39.41
N PRO A 142 12.09 -8.33 -39.79
CA PRO A 142 13.15 -8.60 -40.74
C PRO A 142 12.88 -7.79 -42.01
N GLN A 143 13.75 -6.82 -42.30
CA GLN A 143 13.85 -6.22 -43.63
C GLN A 143 14.44 -7.30 -44.53
N GLU A 144 13.56 -8.02 -45.22
CA GLU A 144 13.93 -8.82 -46.38
C GLU A 144 14.30 -7.86 -47.53
N PRO A 145 15.47 -8.02 -48.16
CA PRO A 145 15.98 -7.06 -49.14
C PRO A 145 15.08 -7.00 -50.39
N GLU A 146 14.88 -5.79 -50.90
CA GLU A 146 14.28 -5.48 -52.19
C GLU A 146 14.80 -6.42 -53.29
N SER A 147 13.94 -7.32 -53.76
CA SER A 147 14.18 -8.11 -54.96
C SER A 147 13.28 -7.60 -56.10
N LYS A 148 13.98 -7.15 -57.12
CA LYS A 148 13.57 -6.57 -58.41
C LYS A 148 12.35 -7.26 -59.04
N SER A 149 11.39 -6.44 -59.47
CA SER A 149 10.15 -6.79 -60.17
C SER A 149 10.31 -7.61 -61.45
N THR A 150 9.56 -8.72 -61.55
CA THR A 150 9.03 -9.28 -62.82
C THR A 150 7.77 -10.12 -62.55
N PRO A 151 6.78 -10.16 -63.48
CA PRO A 151 5.38 -10.41 -63.15
C PRO A 151 5.06 -11.90 -62.96
N PHE A 152 4.24 -12.19 -61.95
CA PHE A 152 3.70 -13.53 -61.69
C PHE A 152 2.55 -13.85 -62.65
N LEU A 153 2.75 -14.90 -63.44
CA LEU A 153 1.66 -15.65 -64.09
C LEU A 153 1.06 -16.65 -63.10
N SER A 154 -0.27 -16.58 -63.01
CA SER A 154 -1.23 -17.50 -62.41
C SER A 154 -0.90 -19.00 -62.61
N THR A 155 -1.15 -19.85 -61.60
CA THR A 155 -2.21 -20.91 -61.62
C THR A 155 -2.14 -21.90 -60.42
N VAL A 156 -3.30 -22.07 -59.77
CA VAL A 156 -4.04 -23.33 -59.41
C VAL A 156 -3.51 -24.32 -58.33
N ALA A 157 -4.38 -24.60 -57.33
CA ALA A 157 -4.92 -25.93 -56.90
C ALA A 157 -5.21 -25.94 -55.37
N MET A 158 -6.40 -25.55 -54.89
CA MET A 158 -7.53 -26.43 -54.50
C MET A 158 -7.17 -27.79 -53.88
N ILE A 159 -7.35 -27.93 -52.56
CA ILE A 159 -7.51 -29.23 -51.88
C ILE A 159 -8.79 -29.18 -51.04
N ALA A 160 -9.70 -30.11 -51.33
CA ALA A 160 -11.02 -30.27 -50.73
C ALA A 160 -10.94 -30.98 -49.36
N ILE A 161 -11.69 -30.49 -48.38
CA ILE A 161 -11.88 -31.14 -47.08
C ILE A 161 -13.20 -31.92 -47.14
N ILE A 162 -13.12 -33.25 -47.06
CA ILE A 162 -14.25 -34.14 -46.88
C ILE A 162 -14.50 -34.27 -45.37
N GLY A 163 -15.51 -33.58 -44.85
CA GLY A 163 -16.04 -33.75 -43.50
C GLY A 163 -17.22 -34.74 -43.53
N LEU A 164 -17.06 -35.88 -42.86
CA LEU A 164 -18.09 -36.90 -42.72
C LEU A 164 -19.12 -36.48 -41.66
N SER A 165 -20.38 -36.63 -42.06
CA SER A 165 -21.63 -36.18 -41.45
C SER A 165 -21.97 -36.77 -40.08
N ALA A 166 -22.40 -35.89 -39.17
CA ALA A 166 -23.37 -36.19 -38.12
C ALA A 166 -24.62 -35.31 -38.37
N TYR A 167 -25.78 -35.77 -37.89
CA TYR A 167 -27.16 -35.31 -38.16
C TYR A 167 -27.78 -35.94 -39.42
N CYS A 168 -28.97 -36.56 -39.41
CA CYS A 168 -30.08 -36.50 -38.46
C CYS A 168 -31.12 -37.61 -38.75
N LEU A 169 -31.93 -37.93 -37.72
CA LEU A 169 -33.32 -38.43 -37.73
C LEU A 169 -33.57 -39.90 -38.14
N ARG A 170 -34.16 -40.79 -37.34
CA ARG A 170 -35.41 -40.81 -36.54
C ARG A 170 -36.52 -41.61 -37.25
N ASP A 171 -37.07 -42.54 -36.49
CA ASP A 171 -38.32 -43.31 -36.65
C ASP A 171 -38.40 -44.40 -37.75
N TYR A 172 -38.16 -45.65 -37.35
CA TYR A 172 -39.17 -46.72 -37.40
C TYR A 172 -38.90 -47.78 -36.33
#